data_AF-A0A3N3RRP8-F1
#
_entry.id   AF-A0A3N3RRP8-F1
#
_cell.length_a   1.000
_cell.length_b   1.000
_cell.length_c   1.000
_cell.angle_alpha   90.00
_cell.angle_beta   90.00
_cell.angle_gamma   90.00
#
_symmetry.space_group_name_H-M   'P 1'
#
loop_
_entity.id
_entity.type
_entity.pdbx_description
1 polymer ?
#
loop_
_entity_poly.entity_id
_entity_poly.type
_entity_poly.pdbx_seq_one_letter_code
_entity_poly.pdbx_strand_id
1 'polypeptide(L)' 'HYGDKSNIPQIQTIKYILNLLDSNPDMTQIKTMNESLYPPRGGLGEFYVWDDDYDKRIDLNEPIDKAKSITWEILMKD' A
#
# COMPACT_ATOMS: atom_id res chain seq x y z
N HIS A 1 -4.95 18.45 -9.63
CA HIS A 1 -4.38 17.12 -9.94
C HIS A 1 -4.20 16.38 -8.63
N TYR A 2 -5.09 15.44 -8.33
CA TYR A 2 -5.02 14.67 -7.08
C TYR A 2 -4.01 13.54 -7.22
N GLY A 3 -3.13 13.40 -6.22
CA GLY A 3 -2.06 12.42 -6.17
C GLY A 3 -0.71 12.98 -6.64
N ASP A 4 0.20 13.21 -5.70
CA ASP A 4 1.61 13.39 -6.01
C ASP A 4 2.12 12.11 -6.69
N LYS A 5 2.74 12.26 -7.87
CA LYS A 5 3.30 11.16 -8.67
C LYS A 5 4.48 10.47 -7.95
N SER A 6 4.95 11.04 -6.84
CA SER A 6 6.00 10.48 -5.99
C SER A 6 5.71 9.07 -5.47
N ASN A 7 4.44 8.65 -5.41
CA ASN A 7 4.04 7.34 -4.87
C ASN A 7 3.84 6.23 -5.93
N ILE A 8 4.09 6.52 -7.21
CA ILE A 8 3.98 5.53 -8.30
C ILE A 8 4.79 4.23 -8.01
N PRO A 9 6.04 4.30 -7.52
CA PRO A 9 6.82 3.10 -7.21
C PRO A 9 6.14 2.20 -6.18
N GLN A 10 5.60 2.78 -5.10
CA GLN A 10 4.96 2.03 -4.02
C GLN A 10 3.64 1.39 -4.48
N ILE A 11 2.88 2.08 -5.33
CA ILE A 11 1.66 1.52 -5.95
C ILE A 11 2.01 0.31 -6.82
N GLN A 12 3.12 0.37 -7.58
CA GLN A 12 3.59 -0.77 -8.37
C GLN A 12 4.02 -1.94 -7.47
N THR A 13 4.71 -1.65 -6.36
CA THR A 13 5.10 -2.67 -5.38
C THR A 13 3.89 -3.38 -4.76
N ILE A 14 2.82 -2.66 -4.38
CA ILE A 14 1.57 -3.29 -3.90
C ILE A 14 0.99 -4.24 -4.95
N LYS A 15 0.87 -3.79 -6.20
CA LYS A 15 0.33 -4.64 -7.28
C LYS A 15 1.14 -5.91 -7.46
N TYR A 16 2.46 -5.82 -7.33
CA TYR A 16 3.34 -6.96 -7.43
C TYR A 16 3.17 -7.93 -6.25
N ILE A 17 3.10 -7.42 -5.01
CA ILE A 17 2.82 -8.25 -3.82
C ILE A 17 1.49 -9.01 -3.99
N LEU A 18 0.42 -8.33 -4.43
CA LEU A 18 -0.88 -8.97 -4.64
C LEU A 18 -0.81 -10.12 -5.66
N ASN A 19 -0.11 -9.93 -6.79
CA ASN A 19 0.07 -10.99 -7.77
C ASN A 19 0.88 -12.19 -7.24
N LEU A 20 1.87 -11.95 -6.36
CA LEU A 20 2.66 -13.02 -5.75
C LEU A 20 1.83 -13.85 -4.76
N LEU A 21 0.94 -13.20 -4.00
CA LEU A 21 0.05 -13.89 -3.06
C LEU A 21 -0.84 -14.92 -3.77
N ASP A 22 -1.22 -14.68 -5.03
CA ASP A 22 -2.07 -15.58 -5.82
C ASP A 22 -1.34 -16.82 -6.40
N SER A 23 0.00 -16.89 -6.32
CA SER A 23 0.80 -17.85 -7.12
C SER A 23 1.71 -18.80 -6.33
N ASN A 24 1.63 -18.81 -4.99
CA ASN A 24 2.52 -19.48 -4.02
C ASN A 24 3.73 -18.61 -3.60
N PRO A 25 3.52 -17.66 -2.67
CA PRO A 25 4.48 -16.61 -2.38
C PRO A 25 5.65 -17.05 -1.50
N ASP A 26 6.84 -16.52 -1.77
CA ASP A 26 7.92 -16.45 -0.79
C ASP A 26 7.61 -15.34 0.22
N MET A 27 7.23 -15.75 1.44
CA MET A 27 6.88 -14.83 2.52
C MET A 27 8.03 -13.90 2.94
N THR A 28 9.28 -14.32 2.76
CA THR A 28 10.46 -13.47 3.05
C THR A 28 10.57 -12.34 2.04
N GLN A 29 10.34 -12.65 0.76
CA GLN A 29 10.31 -11.67 -0.32
C GLN A 29 9.16 -10.67 -0.12
N ILE A 30 7.96 -11.17 0.21
CA ILE A 30 6.80 -10.31 0.51
C ILE A 30 7.06 -9.38 1.67
N LYS A 31 7.68 -9.87 2.75
CA LYS A 31 8.01 -9.05 3.93
C LYS A 31 8.95 -7.89 3.56
N THR A 32 10.01 -8.19 2.82
CA THR A 32 10.97 -7.19 2.32
C THR A 32 10.28 -6.13 1.44
N MET A 33 9.42 -6.57 0.52
CA MET A 33 8.68 -5.66 -0.36
C MET A 33 7.69 -4.79 0.43
N ASN A 34 6.99 -5.36 1.40
CA ASN A 34 6.07 -4.60 2.24
C ASN A 34 6.80 -3.55 3.08
N GLU A 35 7.96 -3.85 3.66
CA GLU A 35 8.79 -2.89 4.39
C GLU A 35 9.20 -1.69 3.49
N SER A 36 9.49 -1.95 2.21
CA SER A 36 9.84 -0.89 1.25
C SER A 36 8.70 0.09 0.92
N LEU A 37 7.45 -0.26 1.25
CA LEU A 37 6.29 0.64 1.08
C LEU A 37 6.29 1.78 2.11
N TYR A 38 6.99 1.62 3.22
CA TYR A 38 7.01 2.54 4.37
C TYR A 38 8.43 3.04 4.68
N PRO A 39 9.08 3.76 3.75
CA PRO A 39 10.38 4.34 4.02
C PRO A 39 10.29 5.35 5.18
N PRO A 40 11.39 5.62 5.91
CA PRO A 40 11.40 6.54 7.06
C PRO A 40 10.94 7.98 6.78
N ARG A 41 10.83 8.38 5.50
CA ARG A 41 10.30 9.68 5.06
C ARG A 41 9.46 9.44 3.80
N GLY A 42 8.15 9.66 3.85
CA GLY A 42 7.25 9.51 2.70
C GLY A 42 6.74 8.09 2.42
N GLY A 43 6.45 7.82 1.14
CA GLY A 43 5.84 6.57 0.69
C GLY A 43 4.39 6.41 1.15
N LEU A 44 3.94 5.17 1.36
CA LEU A 44 2.54 4.92 1.70
C LEU A 44 2.18 5.27 3.14
N GLY A 45 3.17 5.40 4.03
CA GLY A 45 2.94 5.90 5.39
C GLY A 45 2.34 7.31 5.41
N GLU A 46 2.69 8.13 4.41
CA GLU A 46 2.21 9.51 4.25
C GLU A 46 1.24 9.66 3.07
N PHE A 47 0.92 8.56 2.35
CA PHE A 47 -0.03 8.62 1.24
C PHE A 47 -1.42 8.96 1.77
N TYR A 48 -1.92 10.11 1.33
CA TYR A 48 -3.27 10.57 1.62
C TYR A 48 -3.74 11.49 0.51
N VAL A 49 -4.89 11.17 -0.09
CA VAL A 49 -5.56 12.06 -1.04
C VAL A 49 -6.54 12.93 -0.26
N TRP A 50 -6.28 14.24 -0.22
CA TRP A 50 -7.27 15.21 0.27
C TRP A 50 -8.29 15.50 -0.83
N ASP A 51 -9.58 15.52 -0.51
CA ASP A 51 -10.68 16.07 -1.32
C ASP A 51 -11.61 16.82 -0.36
N ASP A 52 -12.27 17.89 -0.80
CA ASP A 52 -13.13 18.70 0.08
C ASP A 52 -14.45 17.98 0.37
N ASP A 53 -14.88 17.10 -0.53
CA ASP A 53 -15.99 16.17 -0.29
C ASP A 53 -15.51 15.02 0.61
N TYR A 54 -16.14 14.87 1.78
CA TYR A 54 -15.78 13.85 2.76
C TYR A 54 -15.95 12.43 2.21
N ASP A 55 -17.09 12.12 1.60
CA ASP A 55 -17.40 10.76 1.15
C ASP A 55 -16.44 10.37 0.02
N LYS A 56 -16.23 11.29 -0.92
CA LYS A 56 -15.26 11.10 -1.99
C LYS A 56 -13.84 10.93 -1.47
N ARG A 57 -13.45 11.67 -0.42
CA ARG A 57 -12.13 11.52 0.21
C ARG A 57 -11.96 10.13 0.84
N ILE A 58 -12.99 9.59 1.48
CA ILE A 58 -12.96 8.22 2.01
C ILE A 58 -12.82 7.21 0.87
N ASP A 59 -13.66 7.31 -0.16
CA ASP A 59 -13.65 6.40 -1.32
C ASP A 59 -12.29 6.38 -2.04
N LEU A 60 -11.63 7.53 -2.15
CA LEU A 60 -10.32 7.65 -2.82
C LEU A 60 -9.17 7.00 -2.03
N ASN A 61 -9.25 6.96 -0.70
CA ASN A 61 -8.18 6.41 0.14
C ASN A 61 -8.41 4.94 0.55
N GLU A 62 -9.67 4.47 0.54
CA GLU A 62 -10.05 3.10 0.94
C GLU A 62 -9.19 1.99 0.31
N PRO A 63 -8.88 2.00 -1.00
CA PRO A 63 -8.12 0.90 -1.62
C PRO A 63 -6.71 0.74 -1.04
N ILE A 64 -6.05 1.85 -0.69
CA ILE A 64 -4.70 1.82 -0.12
C ILE A 64 -4.76 1.42 1.35
N ASP A 65 -5.72 1.92 2.12
CA ASP A 65 -5.89 1.52 3.51
C ASP A 65 -6.20 0.03 3.65
N LYS A 66 -7.03 -0.52 2.75
CA LYS A 66 -7.30 -1.96 2.68
C LYS A 66 -6.06 -2.77 2.34
N ALA A 67 -5.25 -2.31 1.38
CA ALA A 67 -4.00 -2.97 1.04
C ALA A 67 -3.01 -2.99 2.22
N LYS A 68 -2.89 -1.88 2.96
CA LYS A 68 -2.08 -1.80 4.19
C LYS A 68 -2.56 -2.78 5.26
N SER A 69 -3.88 -2.89 5.47
CA SER A 69 -4.44 -3.85 6.44
C SER A 69 -4.12 -5.29 6.08
N ILE A 70 -4.31 -5.67 4.82
CA ILE A 70 -4.04 -7.03 4.33
C ILE A 70 -2.57 -7.39 4.54
N THR A 71 -1.63 -6.51 4.15
CA THR A 71 -0.22 -6.82 4.32
C THR A 71 0.20 -6.85 5.79
N TRP A 72 -0.36 -5.97 6.63
CA TRP A 72 -0.14 -6.01 8.07
C TRP A 72 -0.60 -7.32 8.70
N GLU A 73 -1.84 -7.75 8.42
CA GLU A 73 -2.41 -8.99 8.95
C GLU A 73 -1.64 -10.24 8.53
N ILE A 74 -1.14 -10.28 7.30
CA ILE A 74 -0.34 -11.39 6.78
C ILE A 74 1.02 -11.45 7.48
N LEU A 75 1.66 -10.31 7.74
CA LEU A 75 3.03 -10.24 8.24
C LEU A 75 3.16 -10.25 9.76
N MET A 76 2.08 -9.97 10.49
CA MET A 76 2.05 -9.94 11.95
C MET A 76 1.39 -11.18 12.55
N LYS A 77 1.06 -12.19 11.74
CA LYS A 77 0.41 -13.44 12.19
C LYS A 77 1.37 -14.53 12.64
N ASP A 78 2.66 -14.24 12.75
CA ASP A 78 3.69 -15.14 13.29
C ASP A 78 3.84 -15.01 14.81
#